data_AF-A0A844ZUK6-F1
#
_entry.id   AF-A0A844ZUK6-F1
#
_cell.length_a   1.000
_cell.length_b   1.000
_cell.length_c   1.000
_cell.angle_alpha   90.00
_cell.angle_beta   90.00
_cell.angle_gamma   90.00
#
_symmetry.space_group_name_H-M   'P 1'
#
loop_
_entity.id
_entity.type
_entity.pdbx_description
1 polymer ?
#
loop_
_entity_poly.entity_id
_entity_poly.type
_entity_poly.pdbx_seq_one_letter_code
_entity_poly.pdbx_strand_id
1 'polypeptide(L)' 'MIKSLFCMVTGHRVNRNRVWHDGRNFRTKCTQCREPMIRELGEWRRFDLESDADETRQPHPHTGEAA' A
#
# COMPACT_ATOMS: atom_id res chain seq x y z
N MET A 1 3.44 15.91 -7.95
CA MET A 1 4.03 15.16 -9.07
C MET A 1 5.51 14.83 -8.85
N ILE A 2 6.38 15.78 -8.46
CA ILE A 2 7.83 15.52 -8.28
C ILE A 2 8.15 14.38 -7.29
N LYS A 3 7.38 14.27 -6.19
CA LYS A 3 7.60 13.23 -5.15
C LYS A 3 7.35 11.79 -5.62
N SER A 4 6.44 11.56 -6.59
CA SER A 4 6.18 10.20 -7.11
C SER A 4 7.31 9.75 -8.03
N LEU A 5 7.82 10.66 -8.88
CA LEU A 5 9.01 10.42 -9.71
C LEU A 5 10.24 10.08 -8.87
N PHE A 6 10.46 10.78 -7.76
CA PHE A 6 11.57 10.47 -6.86
C PHE A 6 11.43 9.08 -6.21
N CYS A 7 10.22 8.66 -5.82
CA CYS A 7 9.97 7.33 -5.27
C CYS A 7 10.14 6.22 -6.32
N MET A 8 9.89 6.49 -7.61
CA MET A 8 10.18 5.54 -8.69
C MET A 8 11.68 5.27 -8.83
N VAL A 9 12.53 6.29 -8.60
CA VAL A 9 13.99 6.15 -8.70
C VAL A 9 14.62 5.59 -7.42
N THR A 10 14.15 6.02 -6.25
CA THR A 10 14.74 5.65 -4.95
C THR A 10 14.06 4.48 -4.26
N GLY A 11 12.92 4.03 -4.77
CA GLY A 11 12.07 3.02 -4.15
C GLY A 11 11.06 3.61 -3.16
N HIS A 12 9.94 2.92 -3.00
CA HIS A 12 8.89 3.33 -2.07
C HIS A 12 9.25 2.96 -0.62
N ARG A 13 9.18 3.95 0.28
CA ARG A 13 9.41 3.73 1.71
C ARG A 13 8.09 3.51 2.44
N VAL A 14 7.84 2.27 2.86
CA VAL A 14 6.61 1.87 3.57
C VAL A 14 6.44 2.54 4.93
N ASN A 15 5.20 2.90 5.26
CA ASN A 15 4.85 3.37 6.59
C ASN A 15 4.55 2.20 7.53
N ARG A 16 5.59 1.70 8.21
CA ARG A 16 5.48 0.55 9.13
C ARG A 16 4.55 0.80 10.31
N ASN A 17 4.31 2.06 10.68
CA ASN A 17 3.44 2.44 11.80
C ASN A 17 1.95 2.51 11.43
N ARG A 18 1.63 2.34 10.14
CA ARG A 18 0.26 2.39 9.58
C ARG A 18 -0.01 1.17 8.70
N VAL A 19 0.58 0.03 9.07
CA VAL A 19 0.31 -1.25 8.40
C VAL A 19 -1.00 -1.81 8.95
N TRP A 20 -1.88 -2.26 8.08
CA TRP A 20 -3.06 -3.04 8.44
C TRP A 20 -3.14 -4.32 7.59
N HIS A 21 -3.93 -5.29 8.02
CA HIS A 21 -4.24 -6.48 7.24
C HIS A 21 -5.63 -6.31 6.64
N ASP A 22 -5.77 -6.41 5.32
CA ASP A 22 -7.05 -6.21 4.59
C ASP A 22 -7.85 -7.52 4.42
N GLY A 23 -7.58 -8.53 5.24
CA GLY A 23 -8.18 -9.86 5.10
C GLY A 23 -7.43 -10.79 4.13
N ARG A 24 -6.51 -10.27 3.31
CA ARG A 24 -5.67 -11.07 2.40
C ARG A 24 -4.18 -10.80 2.56
N ASN A 25 -3.80 -9.53 2.54
CA ASN A 25 -2.42 -9.07 2.59
C ASN A 25 -2.25 -7.96 3.62
N PHE A 26 -0.99 -7.72 3.99
CA PHE A 26 -0.66 -6.50 4.69
C PHE A 26 -0.59 -5.32 3.72
N ARG A 27 -1.18 -4.20 4.13
CA ARG A 27 -1.26 -2.98 3.34
C ARG A 27 -0.77 -1.79 4.12
N THR A 28 -0.27 -0.80 3.39
CA THR A 28 0.19 0.48 3.92
C THR A 28 0.27 1.51 2.79
N LYS A 29 0.80 2.69 3.08
CA LYS A 29 1.12 3.71 2.10
C LYS A 29 2.60 4.07 2.17
N CYS A 30 3.15 4.55 1.06
CA CYS A 30 4.47 5.16 1.06
C CYS A 30 4.48 6.42 1.95
N THR A 31 5.47 6.55 2.82
CA THR A 31 5.63 7.71 3.71
C THR A 31 5.87 9.02 2.95
N GLN A 32 6.37 8.96 1.71
CA GLN A 32 6.76 10.14 0.92
C GLN A 32 5.68 10.55 -0.09
N CYS A 33 5.28 9.63 -0.97
CA CYS A 33 4.31 9.91 -2.03
C CYS A 33 2.87 9.46 -1.70
N ARG A 34 2.66 8.76 -0.57
CA ARG A 34 1.37 8.18 -0.16
C ARG A 34 0.80 7.11 -1.10
N GLU A 35 1.62 6.62 -2.03
CA GLU A 35 1.26 5.51 -2.92
C GLU A 35 0.79 4.30 -2.11
N PRO A 36 -0.33 3.66 -2.49
CA PRO A 36 -0.78 2.44 -1.84
C PRO A 36 0.22 1.30 -2.08
N MET A 37 0.55 0.58 -1.01
CA MET A 37 1.52 -0.51 -1.02
C MET A 37 0.87 -1.78 -0.44
N ILE A 38 1.28 -2.93 -0.97
CA ILE A 38 0.83 -4.26 -0.56
C ILE A 38 2.05 -5.14 -0.27
N ARG A 39 1.90 -6.03 0.72
CA ARG A 39 2.91 -7.03 1.05
C ARG A 39 2.57 -8.36 0.39
N GLU A 40 3.46 -8.80 -0.49
CA GLU A 40 3.36 -10.06 -1.21
C GLU A 40 4.68 -10.82 -1.07
N LEU A 41 4.60 -12.12 -0.77
CA LEU A 41 5.76 -13.01 -0.58
C LEU A 41 6.85 -12.46 0.37
N GLY A 42 6.42 -11.66 1.36
CA GLY A 42 7.32 -11.04 2.34
C GLY A 42 7.89 -9.68 1.92
N GLU A 43 7.80 -9.32 0.65
CA GLU A 43 8.26 -8.05 0.09
C GLU A 43 7.14 -7.02 -0.04
N TRP A 44 7.52 -5.75 -0.06
CA TRP A 44 6.57 -4.65 -0.24
C TRP A 44 6.65 -4.14 -1.68
N ARG A 45 5.52 -4.16 -2.37
CA ARG A 45 5.38 -3.58 -3.70
C ARG A 45 4.21 -2.62 -3.76
N ARG A 46 4.10 -1.89 -4.88
CA ARG A 46 2.94 -1.07 -5.16
C ARG A 46 1.70 -1.95 -5.26
N PHE A 47 0.59 -1.44 -4.74
CA PHE A 47 -0.71 -2.01 -5.01
C PHE A 47 -1.10 -1.68 -6.44
N ASP A 48 -1.49 -2.70 -7.18
CA ASP A 48 -1.95 -2.59 -8.56
C ASP A 48 -3.47 -2.83 -8.59
N LEU A 49 -4.22 -1.82 -9.03
CA LEU A 49 -5.68 -1.88 -9.06
C LEU A 49 -6.21 -2.94 -10.02
N GLU A 50 -5.45 -3.31 -11.06
CA GLU A 50 -5.93 -4.28 -12.05
C GLU A 50 -5.81 -5.73 -11.54
N SER A 51 -4.72 -6.02 -10.82
CA SER A 51 -4.39 -7.37 -10.37
C SER A 51 -4.71 -7.64 -8.90
N ASP A 52 -4.63 -6.61 -8.06
CA ASP A 52 -4.82 -6.77 -6.62
C ASP A 52 -6.21 -6.38 -6.14
N ALA A 53 -7.00 -5.61 -6.91
CA ALA A 53 -8.34 -5.23 -6.48
C ALA A 53 -9.23 -6.47 -6.30
N ASP A 54 -9.88 -6.55 -5.15
CA ASP A 54 -10.80 -7.64 -4.83
C ASP A 54 -11.84 -7.12 -3.84
N GLU A 55 -13.12 -7.42 -4.12
CA GLU A 55 -14.27 -6.95 -3.34
C GLU A 55 -14.31 -7.51 -1.90
N THR A 56 -13.57 -8.59 -1.63
CA THR A 56 -13.48 -9.21 -0.32
C THR A 56 -12.44 -8.56 0.59
N ARG A 57 -11.62 -7.63 0.07
CA ARG A 57 -10.65 -6.91 0.89
C ARG A 57 -11.34 -5.97 1.88
N GLN A 58 -10.88 -6.03 3.12
CA GLN A 58 -11.41 -5.25 4.23
C GLN A 58 -10.78 -3.86 4.27
N PRO A 59 -11.57 -2.81 4.54
CA PRO A 59 -11.05 -1.46 4.68
C PRO A 59 -10.15 -1.35 5.91
N HIS A 60 -9.39 -0.26 5.99
CA HIS A 60 -8.54 0.04 7.12
C HIS A 60 -9.40 0.11 8.42
N PRO A 61 -9.04 -0.66 9.47
CA PRO A 61 -9.93 -0.89 10.63
C PRO A 61 -10.28 0.37 11.42
N HIS A 62 -9.39 1.37 11.47
CA HIS A 62 -9.64 2.62 12.20
C HIS A 62 -10.11 3.81 11.36
N THR A 63 -9.73 3.89 10.08
CA THR A 63 -10.01 5.05 9.22
C THR A 63 -11.11 4.78 8.21
N GLY A 64 -11.48 3.51 8.00
CA GLY A 64 -12.43 3.11 6.97
C GLY A 64 -11.92 3.32 5.54
N GLU A 65 -10.64 3.68 5.35
CA GLU A 65 -10.08 3.80 4.00
C GLU A 65 -10.21 2.47 3.28
N ALA A 66 -10.68 2.52 2.03
CA ALA A 66 -10.75 1.34 1.18
C ALA A 66 -9.38 0.67 1.07
N ALA A 67 -9.40 -0.65 0.93
CA ALA A 67 -8.22 -1.41 0.56
C ALA A 67 -7.82 -1.06 -0.88
#